data_AF-A0A6H5L3K0-F1
#
_entry.id   AF-A0A6H5L3K0-F1
#
_cell.length_a   1.000
_cell.length_b   1.000
_cell.length_c   1.000
_cell.angle_alpha   90.00
_cell.angle_beta   90.00
_cell.angle_gamma   90.00
#
_symmetry.space_group_name_H-M   'P 1'
#
loop_
_entity.id
_entity.type
_entity.pdbx_description
1 polymer ?
#
loop_
_entity_poly.entity_id
_entity_poly.type
_entity_poly.pdbx_seq_one_letter_code
_entity_poly.pdbx_strand_id
1 'polypeptide(L)'
;MLDTVLLLSSGKVPLAEGDLEDFEEKLEAVCDGLAEDVVRNGEGTAHVMQVPCGTVRYGNGAPTSALARKLGKAVVNSPLFKAAVAGNDPNVGRLLAVVGKVMGRESPDTDVSNTRCVCRRGILMFCMP
;
A
#
# COMPACT_ATOMS: atom_id res chain seq x y z
N MET A 1 -7.14 -15.68 -14.77
CA MET A 1 -5.68 -15.55 -14.67
C MET A 1 -5.28 -16.29 -13.40
N LEU A 2 -4.38 -17.26 -13.50
CA LEU A 2 -3.90 -18.01 -12.34
C LEU A 2 -2.58 -17.37 -11.93
N ASP A 3 -2.54 -16.80 -10.74
CA ASP A 3 -1.31 -16.26 -10.17
C ASP A 3 -0.56 -17.40 -9.47
N THR A 4 0.77 -17.47 -9.60
CA THR A 4 1.58 -18.53 -8.99
C THR A 4 2.91 -17.96 -8.54
N VAL A 5 3.29 -18.27 -7.30
CA VAL A 5 4.59 -17.96 -6.71
C VAL A 5 5.20 -19.26 -6.19
N LEU A 6 6.48 -19.49 -6.48
CA LEU A 6 7.21 -20.68 -6.05
C LEU A 6 8.45 -20.26 -5.27
N LEU A 7 8.67 -20.90 -4.12
CA LEU A 7 9.90 -20.79 -3.34
C LEU A 7 10.59 -22.15 -3.34
N LEU A 8 11.83 -22.19 -3.82
CA LEU A 8 12.62 -23.41 -3.96
C LEU A 8 13.92 -23.25 -3.15
N SER A 9 14.30 -24.28 -2.40
CA SER A 9 15.57 -24.34 -1.68
C SER A 9 16.44 -25.45 -2.24
N SER A 10 17.73 -25.15 -2.43
CA SER A 10 18.72 -26.16 -2.85
C SER A 10 19.17 -27.07 -1.71
N GLY A 11 18.87 -26.73 -0.46
CA GLY A 11 19.30 -27.47 0.74
C GLY A 11 20.81 -27.48 1.00
N LYS A 12 21.62 -26.70 0.26
CA LYS A 12 23.09 -26.71 0.37
C LYS A 12 23.62 -26.03 1.65
N VAL A 13 22.89 -25.06 2.18
CA VAL A 13 23.22 -24.36 3.42
C VAL A 13 22.12 -24.66 4.43
N PRO A 14 22.42 -25.27 5.58
CA PRO A 14 21.43 -25.51 6.62
C PRO A 14 21.05 -24.17 7.27
N LEU A 15 19.77 -24.02 7.60
CA LEU A 15 19.29 -22.90 8.40
C LEU A 15 19.74 -23.13 9.85
N ALA A 16 20.55 -22.23 10.42
CA ALA A 16 20.97 -22.36 11.81
C ALA A 16 19.82 -21.97 12.77
N GLU A 17 19.93 -22.40 14.03
CA GLU A 17 19.01 -21.95 15.06
C GLU A 17 19.14 -20.43 15.25
N GLY A 18 18.03 -19.71 15.06
CA GLY A 18 17.97 -18.24 15.16
C GLY A 18 18.03 -17.50 13.81
N ASP A 19 18.36 -18.17 12.71
CA ASP A 19 18.48 -17.51 11.38
C ASP A 19 17.13 -17.33 10.66
N LEU A 20 16.03 -17.87 11.21
CA LEU A 20 14.73 -17.82 10.55
C LEU A 20 14.24 -16.39 10.34
N GLU A 21 14.41 -15.52 11.34
CA GLU A 21 14.00 -14.11 11.27
C GLU A 21 14.81 -13.35 10.21
N ASP A 22 16.13 -13.53 10.15
CA ASP A 22 16.96 -12.93 9.09
C ASP A 22 16.57 -13.44 7.70
N PHE A 23 16.27 -14.75 7.56
CA PHE A 23 15.79 -15.31 6.30
C PHE A 23 14.45 -14.70 5.88
N GLU A 24 13.49 -14.57 6.80
CA GLU A 24 12.20 -13.94 6.55
C GLU A 24 12.36 -12.49 6.08
N GLU A 25 13.17 -11.69 6.78
CA GLU A 25 13.44 -10.29 6.40
C GLU A 25 14.06 -10.18 5.00
N LYS A 26 15.05 -11.04 4.68
CA LYS A 26 15.68 -11.01 3.35
C LYS A 26 14.75 -11.50 2.26
N LEU A 27 13.93 -12.51 2.53
CA LEU A 27 12.93 -12.98 1.58
C LEU A 27 11.87 -11.89 1.32
N GLU A 28 11.41 -11.21 2.36
CA GLU A 28 10.48 -10.09 2.26
C GLU A 28 11.07 -8.97 1.40
N ALA A 29 12.33 -8.57 1.65
CA ALA A 29 13.01 -7.55 0.86
C ALA A 29 13.11 -7.92 -0.64
N VAL A 30 13.33 -9.19 -0.97
CA VAL A 30 13.33 -9.67 -2.36
C VAL A 30 11.92 -9.61 -2.96
N CYS A 31 10.90 -10.04 -2.21
CA CYS A 31 9.51 -10.01 -2.67
C CYS A 31 9.02 -8.58 -2.90
N ASP A 32 9.39 -7.65 -2.01
CA ASP A 32 9.07 -6.23 -2.13
C ASP A 32 9.72 -5.61 -3.37
N GLY A 33 11.00 -5.90 -3.62
CA GLY A 33 11.68 -5.46 -4.83
C GLY A 33 11.01 -5.97 -6.11
N LEU A 34 10.66 -7.26 -6.15
CA LEU A 34 9.94 -7.85 -7.29
C LEU A 34 8.54 -7.26 -7.45
N ALA A 35 7.82 -6.99 -6.36
CA ALA A 35 6.51 -6.35 -6.40
C ALA A 35 6.57 -4.92 -6.95
N GLU A 36 7.60 -4.14 -6.56
CA GLU A 36 7.85 -2.83 -7.14
C GLU A 36 8.13 -2.90 -8.65
N ASP A 37 8.95 -3.86 -9.08
CA ASP A 37 9.28 -4.06 -10.49
C ASP A 37 8.04 -4.41 -11.32
N VAL A 38 7.15 -5.26 -10.79
CA VAL A 38 5.87 -5.57 -11.44
C VAL A 38 5.03 -4.31 -11.65
N VAL A 39 4.93 -3.44 -10.64
CA VAL A 39 4.13 -2.20 -10.75
C VAL A 39 4.78 -1.20 -11.71
N ARG A 40 6.11 -1.05 -11.66
CA ARG A 40 6.87 -0.15 -12.55
C ARG A 40 6.78 -0.57 -14.02
N ASN A 41 6.73 -1.87 -14.30
CA ASN A 41 6.61 -2.42 -15.65
C ASN A 41 5.15 -2.72 -16.06
N GLY A 42 4.17 -2.20 -15.32
CA GLY A 42 2.77 -2.30 -15.71
C GLY A 42 2.52 -1.70 -17.10
N GLU A 43 1.56 -2.27 -17.82
CA GLU A 43 1.18 -1.79 -19.15
C GLU A 43 0.73 -0.32 -19.08
N GLY A 44 1.42 0.54 -19.84
CA GLY A 44 1.12 1.98 -19.87
C GLY A 44 1.43 2.72 -18.57
N THR A 45 2.28 2.17 -17.68
CA THR A 45 2.66 2.82 -16.43
C THR A 45 3.50 4.09 -16.68
N ALA A 46 2.93 5.25 -16.37
CA ALA A 46 3.63 6.55 -16.32
C ALA A 46 3.87 7.04 -14.88
N HIS A 47 3.11 6.52 -13.90
CA HIS A 47 3.16 6.92 -12.50
C HIS A 47 3.06 5.70 -11.59
N VAL A 48 3.79 5.72 -10.47
CA VAL A 48 3.73 4.69 -9.43
C VAL A 48 3.21 5.32 -8.15
N MET A 49 2.16 4.74 -7.56
CA MET A 49 1.56 5.22 -6.32
C MET A 49 2.00 4.35 -5.15
N GLN A 50 2.49 4.97 -4.08
CA GLN A 50 2.83 4.27 -2.84
C GLN A 50 1.95 4.81 -1.72
N VAL A 51 1.05 3.98 -1.19
CA VAL A 51 0.03 4.44 -0.23
C VAL A 51 0.32 3.84 1.16
N PRO A 52 1.23 4.43 1.95
CA PRO A 52 1.44 3.98 3.32
C PRO A 52 0.16 4.19 4.14
N CYS A 53 -0.28 3.12 4.81
CA CYS A 53 -1.47 3.15 5.67
C CYS A 53 -1.14 2.69 7.10
N GLY A 54 0.14 2.65 7.48
CA GLY A 54 0.62 2.05 8.74
C GLY A 54 0.10 2.71 10.02
N THR A 55 -0.52 3.87 9.90
CA THR A 55 -1.04 4.68 11.00
C THR A 55 -2.55 4.59 11.16
N VAL A 56 -3.29 3.99 10.21
CA VAL A 56 -4.77 3.99 10.23
C VAL A 56 -5.32 3.31 11.49
N ARG A 57 -5.99 4.08 12.34
CA ARG A 57 -6.63 3.62 13.59
C ARG A 57 -8.14 3.41 13.44
N TYR A 58 -8.68 2.50 14.25
CA TYR A 58 -10.11 2.19 14.36
C TYR A 58 -10.57 2.46 15.81
N GLY A 59 -11.51 3.40 16.00
CA GLY A 59 -12.07 3.74 17.33
C GLY A 59 -11.03 4.25 18.34
N ASN A 60 -11.17 3.86 19.62
CA ASN A 60 -10.23 4.19 20.72
C ASN A 60 -8.96 3.29 20.72
N GLY A 61 -8.68 2.57 19.64
CA GLY A 61 -7.74 1.44 19.62
C GLY A 61 -6.65 1.50 18.55
N ALA A 62 -5.69 0.58 18.70
CA ALA A 62 -4.47 0.40 17.91
C ALA A 62 -4.68 0.32 16.38
N PRO A 63 -3.66 0.65 15.57
CA PRO A 63 -3.72 0.52 14.12
C PRO A 63 -4.08 -0.91 13.71
N THR A 64 -5.09 -1.07 12.84
CA THR A 64 -5.53 -2.39 12.37
C THR A 64 -5.01 -2.61 10.96
N SER A 65 -4.07 -3.56 10.79
CA SER A 65 -3.47 -3.90 9.49
C SER A 65 -4.51 -4.23 8.41
N ALA A 66 -5.64 -4.83 8.78
CA ALA A 66 -6.74 -5.13 7.87
C ALA A 66 -7.42 -3.87 7.31
N LEU A 67 -7.67 -2.87 8.15
CA LEU A 67 -8.26 -1.60 7.74
C LEU A 67 -7.29 -0.80 6.87
N ALA A 68 -6.03 -0.72 7.28
CA ALA A 68 -4.95 -0.11 6.51
C ALA A 68 -4.86 -0.70 5.09
N ARG A 69 -4.85 -2.04 4.98
CA ARG A 69 -4.84 -2.75 3.69
C ARG A 69 -6.09 -2.46 2.85
N LYS A 70 -7.27 -2.44 3.48
CA LYS A 70 -8.55 -2.16 2.80
C LYS A 70 -8.58 -0.73 2.26
N LEU A 71 -8.12 0.24 3.03
CA LEU A 71 -8.01 1.63 2.62
C LEU A 71 -7.00 1.80 1.49
N GLY A 72 -5.79 1.28 1.64
CA GLY A 72 -4.75 1.33 0.61
C GLY A 72 -5.24 0.74 -0.71
N LYS A 73 -5.88 -0.44 -0.66
CA LYS A 73 -6.51 -1.07 -1.84
C LYS A 73 -7.62 -0.23 -2.45
N ALA A 74 -8.44 0.45 -1.66
CA ALA A 74 -9.48 1.31 -2.18
C ALA A 74 -8.90 2.53 -2.92
N VAL A 75 -7.84 3.15 -2.37
CA VAL A 75 -7.16 4.29 -2.98
C VAL A 75 -6.52 3.90 -4.31
N VAL A 76 -5.70 2.85 -4.35
CA VAL A 76 -4.98 2.45 -5.58
C VAL A 76 -5.89 1.93 -6.68
N ASN A 77 -7.07 1.40 -6.33
CA ASN A 77 -8.06 0.90 -7.28
C ASN A 77 -9.13 1.93 -7.68
N SER A 78 -9.07 3.16 -7.18
CA SER A 78 -10.04 4.21 -7.53
C SER A 78 -9.81 4.73 -8.96
N PRO A 79 -10.75 4.55 -9.91
CA PRO A 79 -10.55 4.98 -11.29
C PRO A 79 -10.38 6.51 -11.41
N LEU A 80 -11.20 7.27 -10.66
CA LEU A 80 -11.12 8.73 -10.66
C LEU A 80 -9.79 9.21 -10.08
N PHE A 81 -9.28 8.54 -9.05
CA PHE A 81 -8.03 8.94 -8.46
C PHE A 81 -6.83 8.59 -9.34
N LYS A 82 -6.81 7.38 -9.92
CA LYS A 82 -5.83 6.98 -10.93
C LYS A 82 -5.80 7.96 -12.11
N ALA A 83 -6.96 8.40 -12.59
CA ALA A 83 -7.05 9.39 -13.66
C ALA A 83 -6.47 10.76 -13.26
N ALA A 84 -6.68 11.20 -12.02
CA ALA A 84 -6.08 12.44 -11.52
C ALA A 84 -4.55 12.33 -11.45
N VAL A 85 -4.04 11.21 -10.93
CA VAL A 85 -2.59 10.94 -10.89
C VAL A 85 -1.99 10.89 -12.29
N ALA A 86 -2.62 10.18 -13.23
CA ALA A 86 -2.17 10.12 -14.62
C ALA A 86 -2.14 11.51 -15.29
N GLY A 87 -3.09 12.39 -14.94
CA GLY A 87 -3.16 13.77 -15.40
C GLY A 87 -2.24 14.75 -14.67
N ASN A 88 -1.43 14.29 -13.71
CA ASN A 88 -0.66 15.16 -12.80
C ASN A 88 -1.54 16.19 -12.06
N ASP A 89 -2.80 15.86 -11.80
CA ASP A 89 -3.76 16.69 -11.05
C ASP A 89 -3.72 16.30 -9.56
N PRO A 90 -3.24 17.18 -8.64
CA PRO A 90 -3.19 16.91 -7.20
C PRO A 90 -4.59 17.03 -6.55
N ASN A 91 -5.54 16.23 -7.06
CA ASN A 91 -6.94 16.28 -6.68
C ASN A 91 -7.20 15.60 -5.32
N VAL A 92 -7.00 16.36 -4.25
CA VAL A 92 -7.27 15.89 -2.88
C VAL A 92 -8.73 15.53 -2.65
N GLY A 93 -9.67 16.14 -3.39
CA GLY A 93 -11.09 15.85 -3.30
C GLY A 93 -11.42 14.41 -3.71
N ARG A 94 -10.84 13.93 -4.82
CA ARG A 94 -11.00 12.54 -5.28
C ARG A 94 -10.40 11.53 -4.31
N LEU A 95 -9.29 11.87 -3.66
CA LEU A 95 -8.69 11.05 -2.61
C LEU A 95 -9.58 10.97 -1.38
N LEU A 96 -10.02 12.12 -0.87
CA LEU A 96 -10.90 12.21 0.30
C LEU A 96 -12.24 11.50 0.08
N ALA A 97 -12.78 11.52 -1.13
CA ALA A 97 -13.99 10.78 -1.47
C ALA A 97 -13.81 9.25 -1.30
N VAL A 98 -12.67 8.71 -1.71
CA VAL A 98 -12.35 7.28 -1.55
C VAL A 98 -12.14 6.93 -0.09
N VAL A 99 -11.37 7.75 0.62
CA VAL A 99 -11.12 7.61 2.06
C VAL A 99 -12.45 7.63 2.82
N GLY A 100 -13.27 8.65 2.62
CA GLY A 100 -14.56 8.81 3.29
C GLY A 100 -15.52 7.66 3.00
N LYS A 101 -15.48 7.07 1.80
CA LYS A 101 -16.27 5.88 1.48
C LYS A 101 -15.88 4.65 2.32
N VAL A 102 -14.58 4.43 2.53
CA VAL A 102 -14.09 3.30 3.34
C VAL A 102 -14.33 3.58 4.81
N MET A 103 -13.90 4.74 5.29
CA MET A 103 -14.01 5.12 6.70
C MET A 103 -15.46 5.26 7.14
N GLY A 104 -16.35 5.83 6.33
CA GLY A 104 -17.77 5.94 6.67
C GLY A 104 -18.49 4.59 6.85
N ARG A 105 -17.93 3.49 6.32
CA ARG A 105 -18.44 2.13 6.57
C ARG A 105 -17.78 1.45 7.75
N GLU A 106 -16.47 1.59 7.87
CA GLU A 106 -15.70 0.85 8.87
C GLU A 106 -15.61 1.62 10.19
N SER A 107 -15.37 2.92 10.17
CA SER A 107 -15.21 3.77 11.36
C SER A 107 -15.76 5.18 11.11
N PRO A 108 -17.08 5.37 11.24
CA PRO A 108 -17.71 6.67 10.98
C PRO A 108 -17.20 7.79 11.91
N ASP A 109 -16.64 7.45 13.07
CA ASP A 109 -16.09 8.41 14.04
C ASP A 109 -14.60 8.71 13.85
N THR A 110 -13.93 8.18 12.82
CA THR A 110 -12.50 8.44 12.62
C THR A 110 -12.24 9.87 12.16
N ASP A 111 -11.38 10.56 12.92
CA ASP A 111 -10.91 11.89 12.56
C ASP A 111 -9.96 11.83 11.35
N VAL A 112 -10.45 12.32 10.21
CA VAL A 112 -9.68 12.44 8.96
C VAL A 112 -9.09 13.84 8.77
N SER A 113 -9.27 14.76 9.72
CA SER A 113 -8.88 16.17 9.55
C SER A 113 -7.38 16.38 9.39
N ASN A 114 -6.55 15.49 9.96
CA ASN A 114 -5.09 15.56 9.87
C ASN A 114 -4.50 14.70 8.74
N THR A 115 -5.33 14.25 7.81
CA THR A 115 -4.91 13.44 6.66
C THR A 115 -3.98 14.25 5.75
N ARG A 116 -2.79 13.71 5.47
CA ARG A 116 -1.81 14.36 4.58
C ARG A 116 -1.63 13.57 3.30
N CYS A 117 -1.68 14.31 2.20
CA CYS A 117 -1.35 13.81 0.87
C CYS A 117 -0.12 14.55 0.37
N VAL A 118 0.95 13.83 0.07
CA VAL A 118 2.21 14.39 -0.40
C VAL A 118 2.55 13.75 -1.74
N CYS A 119 2.53 14.54 -2.81
CA CYS A 119 3.05 14.10 -4.11
C CYS A 119 4.54 14.50 -4.22
N ARG A 120 5.46 13.53 -4.31
CA ARG A 120 6.89 13.77 -4.54
C ARG A 120 7.36 12.95 -5.73
N ARG A 121 7.89 13.62 -6.77
CA ARG A 121 8.52 12.98 -7.96
C ARG A 121 7.66 11.89 -8.63
N GLY A 122 6.36 12.13 -8.78
CA GLY A 122 5.43 11.16 -9.37
C GLY A 122 4.99 10.03 -8.43
N ILE A 123 5.49 10.01 -7.19
CA ILE A 123 5.08 9.10 -6.12
C ILE A 123 4.15 9.87 -5.20
N LEU A 124 2.90 9.43 -5.12
CA LEU A 124 1.94 9.97 -4.18
C LEU A 124 2.00 9.20 -2.88
N MET A 125 2.57 9.81 -1.85
CA MET A 125 2.63 9.30 -0.49
C MET A 125 1.43 9.81 0.30
N PHE A 126 0.68 8.88 0.88
CA PHE A 126 -0.45 9.15 1.75
C PHE A 126 -0.07 8.83 3.20
N CYS A 127 -0.40 9.70 4.14
CA CYS A 127 -0.19 9.43 5.56
C CYS A 127 -1.43 9.87 6.34
N MET A 128 -2.04 8.92 7.05
CA MET A 128 -3.05 9.20 8.07
C MET A 128 -2.38 9.28 9.46
N PRO A 129 -3.00 9.87 10.48
CA PRO A 129 -2.60 9.68 11.88
C PRO A 129 -3.08 8.33 12.44
#